data_AF-W9TI38-F1
#
_entry.id   AF-W9TI38-F1
#
_cell.length_a   1.000
_cell.length_b   1.000
_cell.length_c   1.000
_cell.angle_alpha   90.00
_cell.angle_beta   90.00
_cell.angle_gamma   90.00
#
_symmetry.space_group_name_H-M   'P 1'
#
loop_
_entity.id
_entity.type
_entity.pdbx_description
1 polymer ?
#
loop_
_entity_poly.entity_id
_entity_poly.type
_entity_poly.pdbx_seq_one_letter_code
_entity_poly.pdbx_strand_id
1 'polypeptide(L)'
;MTVHKSQGSEFAEVLLALPEQPSPLLTRALFYTGITRAKRKVEIWALPERLQEAVATRAERAAGLAELLALAATERPADAPEAGAEPVDQLSLF
;
A
#
# COMPACT_ATOMS: atom_id res chain seq x y z
N MET A 1 6.65 19.01 2.82
CA MET A 1 6.99 17.56 2.91
C MET A 1 6.21 16.84 1.81
N THR A 2 6.78 15.85 1.13
CA THR A 2 5.99 14.97 0.23
C THR A 2 5.49 13.76 1.02
N VAL A 3 4.39 13.13 0.59
CA VAL A 3 3.89 11.90 1.23
C VAL A 3 4.96 10.79 1.28
N HIS A 4 5.79 10.70 0.24
CA HIS A 4 6.92 9.77 0.23
C HIS A 4 7.94 10.05 1.34
N LYS A 5 8.27 11.33 1.59
CA LYS A 5 9.23 11.72 2.63
C LYS A 5 8.66 11.64 4.05
N SER A 6 7.34 11.45 4.22
CA SER A 6 6.70 11.27 5.53
C SER A 6 6.47 9.81 5.91
N GLN A 7 6.96 8.84 5.12
CA GLN A 7 6.86 7.42 5.46
C GLN A 7 7.51 7.13 6.82
N GLY A 8 6.82 6.35 7.66
CA GLY A 8 7.25 6.04 9.02
C GLY A 8 7.05 7.17 10.05
N SER A 9 6.61 8.37 9.63
CA SER A 9 6.29 9.48 10.53
C SER A 9 4.77 9.67 10.66
N GLU A 10 4.33 10.24 11.78
CA GLU A 10 2.94 10.62 12.02
C GLU A 10 2.85 11.97 12.73
N PHE A 11 1.77 12.71 12.47
CA PHE A 11 1.57 14.07 12.97
C PHE A 11 0.20 14.20 13.64
N ALA A 12 0.05 15.10 14.59
CA ALA A 12 -1.24 15.34 15.23
C ALA A 12 -2.31 15.76 14.20
N GLU A 13 -1.94 16.73 13.36
CA GLU A 13 -2.78 17.25 12.28
C GLU A 13 -2.00 17.31 10.97
N VAL A 14 -2.67 17.06 9.85
CA VAL A 14 -2.08 17.11 8.51
C VAL A 14 -2.98 17.92 7.59
N LEU A 15 -2.38 18.88 6.89
CA LEU A 15 -2.95 19.47 5.68
C LEU A 15 -2.42 18.71 4.46
N LEU A 16 -3.30 18.06 3.72
CA LEU A 16 -2.99 17.31 2.49
C LEU A 16 -3.43 18.12 1.27
N ALA A 17 -2.47 18.71 0.57
CA ALA A 17 -2.73 19.44 -0.67
C ALA A 17 -2.57 18.51 -1.89
N LEU A 18 -3.61 18.43 -2.72
CA LEU A 18 -3.59 17.71 -4.00
C LEU A 18 -3.17 18.66 -5.14
N PRO A 19 -2.55 18.15 -6.21
CA PRO A 19 -2.19 18.98 -7.36
C PRO A 19 -3.43 19.51 -8.06
N GLU A 20 -3.34 20.71 -8.62
CA GLU A 20 -4.43 21.30 -9.42
C GLU A 20 -4.60 20.58 -10.77
N GLN A 21 -3.47 20.21 -11.39
CA GLN A 21 -3.41 19.49 -12.66
C GLN A 21 -3.44 17.97 -12.45
N PRO A 22 -3.98 17.19 -13.40
CA PRO A 22 -3.91 15.73 -13.37
C PRO A 22 -2.48 15.24 -13.20
N SER A 23 -2.29 14.16 -12.44
CA SER A 23 -0.95 13.63 -12.17
C SER A 23 -0.97 12.12 -12.03
N PRO A 24 -0.07 11.38 -12.72
CA PRO A 24 0.03 9.94 -12.55
C PRO A 24 0.48 9.53 -11.14
N LEU A 25 1.02 10.48 -10.36
CA LEU A 25 1.39 10.24 -8.96
C LEU A 25 0.16 10.23 -8.04
N LEU A 26 -0.97 10.80 -8.45
CA LEU A 26 -2.20 10.91 -7.67
C LEU A 26 -2.96 9.57 -7.67
N THR A 27 -2.40 8.61 -6.93
CA THR A 27 -2.97 7.27 -6.78
C THR A 27 -3.69 7.13 -5.44
N ARG A 28 -4.63 6.19 -5.37
CA ARG A 28 -5.34 5.85 -4.12
C ARG A 28 -4.41 5.44 -3.00
N ALA A 29 -3.32 4.74 -3.32
CA ALA A 29 -2.32 4.33 -2.33
C ALA A 29 -1.59 5.56 -1.75
N LEU A 30 -1.21 6.52 -2.59
CA LEU A 30 -0.55 7.74 -2.14
C LEU A 30 -1.50 8.61 -1.30
N PHE A 31 -2.74 8.76 -1.75
CA PHE A 31 -3.78 9.50 -1.05
C PHE A 31 -4.09 8.91 0.33
N TYR A 32 -4.31 7.59 0.40
CA TYR A 32 -4.51 6.86 1.64
C TYR A 32 -3.32 7.01 2.61
N THR A 33 -2.10 6.91 2.08
CA THR A 33 -0.89 7.09 2.89
C THR A 33 -0.82 8.49 3.47
N GLY A 34 -1.16 9.52 2.68
CA GLY A 34 -1.24 10.90 3.14
C GLY A 34 -2.25 11.10 4.28
N ILE A 35 -3.44 10.50 4.16
CA ILE A 35 -4.48 10.54 5.21
C ILE A 35 -3.97 9.88 6.50
N THR A 36 -3.39 8.68 6.39
CA THR A 36 -2.90 7.92 7.58
C THR A 36 -1.70 8.56 8.27
N ARG A 37 -1.10 9.63 7.72
CA ARG A 37 -0.08 10.40 8.45
C ARG A 37 -0.69 11.24 9.59
N ALA A 38 -1.99 11.49 9.59
CA ALA A 38 -2.68 12.24 10.65
C ALA A 38 -3.16 11.34 11.78
N LYS A 39 -2.85 11.72 13.03
CA LYS A 39 -3.33 11.04 14.24
C LYS A 39 -4.71 11.50 14.71
N ARG A 40 -5.05 12.77 14.48
CA ARG A 40 -6.28 13.38 15.00
C ARG A 40 -7.13 14.05 13.94
N LYS A 41 -6.51 14.85 13.07
CA LYS A 41 -7.23 15.65 12.07
C LYS A 41 -6.49 15.64 10.74
N VAL A 42 -7.24 15.45 9.66
CA VAL A 42 -6.78 15.70 8.29
C VAL A 42 -7.63 16.80 7.69
N GLU A 43 -6.98 17.76 7.03
CA GLU A 43 -7.62 18.74 6.18
C GLU A 43 -7.12 18.52 4.75
N ILE A 44 -8.04 18.48 3.78
CA ILE A 44 -7.72 18.14 2.40
C ILE A 44 -8.02 19.34 1.52
N TRP A 45 -6.99 19.85 0.84
CA TRP A 45 -7.11 20.93 -0.14
C TRP A 45 -7.01 20.33 -1.54
N ALA A 46 -8.14 20.30 -2.23
CA ALA A 46 -8.27 19.64 -3.52
C ALA A 46 -9.43 20.20 -4.33
N LEU A 47 -9.31 20.15 -5.65
CA LEU A 47 -10.46 20.26 -6.54
C LEU A 47 -11.29 18.97 -6.46
N PRO A 48 -12.64 19.03 -6.57
CA PRO A 48 -13.49 17.85 -6.51
C PRO A 48 -13.08 16.73 -7.48
N GLU A 49 -12.68 17.10 -8.70
CA GLU A 49 -12.21 16.15 -9.72
C GLU A 49 -10.92 15.44 -9.32
N ARG A 50 -9.98 16.15 -8.69
CA ARG A 50 -8.70 15.59 -8.22
C ARG A 50 -8.93 14.62 -7.07
N LEU A 51 -9.91 14.90 -6.21
CA LEU A 51 -10.29 13.97 -5.15
C LEU A 51 -10.88 12.68 -5.74
N GLN A 52 -11.75 12.78 -6.76
CA GLN A 52 -12.30 11.62 -7.45
C GLN A 52 -11.19 10.81 -8.15
N GLU A 53 -10.29 11.48 -8.85
CA GLU A 53 -9.11 10.88 -9.49
C GLU A 53 -8.25 10.14 -8.46
N ALA A 54 -7.95 10.76 -7.32
CA ALA A 54 -7.16 10.14 -6.26
C ALA A 54 -7.77 8.83 -5.76
N VAL A 55 -9.10 8.73 -5.65
CA VAL A 55 -9.78 7.52 -5.17
C VAL A 55 -9.91 6.46 -6.26
N ALA A 56 -10.08 6.86 -7.52
CA ALA A 56 -10.26 5.97 -8.65
C ALA A 56 -8.95 5.36 -9.16
N THR A 57 -7.85 6.11 -9.12
CA THR A 57 -6.56 5.71 -9.73
C THR A 57 -5.84 4.68 -8.87
N ARG A 58 -5.72 3.45 -9.39
CA ARG A 58 -4.89 2.39 -8.79
C ARG A 58 -3.44 2.58 -9.21
N ALA A 59 -2.51 2.46 -8.27
CA ALA A 59 -1.08 2.41 -8.60
C ALA A 59 -0.76 1.12 -9.36
N GLU A 60 -0.15 1.27 -10.53
CA GLU A 60 0.39 0.15 -11.31
C GLU A 60 1.75 -0.28 -10.73
N ARG A 61 1.99 -1.60 -10.72
CA ARG A 61 3.28 -2.17 -10.34
C ARG A 61 3.81 -2.97 -11.51
N ALA A 62 4.87 -2.47 -12.13
CA ALA A 62 5.64 -3.24 -13.11
C ALA A 62 6.55 -4.23 -12.37
N ALA A 63 5.98 -5.33 -11.87
CA ALA A 63 6.72 -6.38 -11.16
C ALA A 63 6.19 -7.75 -11.57
N GLY A 64 7.09 -8.68 -11.93
CA GLY A 64 6.74 -10.03 -12.40
C GLY A 64 6.42 -11.06 -11.31
N LEU A 65 6.41 -10.66 -10.03
CA LEU A 65 6.26 -11.60 -8.92
C LEU A 65 4.88 -12.29 -8.93
N ALA A 66 3.82 -11.57 -9.29
CA ALA A 66 2.48 -12.14 -9.32
C ALA A 66 2.37 -13.26 -10.37
N GLU A 67 2.96 -13.04 -11.55
CA GLU A 67 3.04 -14.00 -12.64
C GLU A 67 3.86 -15.22 -12.24
N LEU A 68 5.02 -15.01 -11.60
CA LEU A 68 5.87 -16.10 -11.10
C LEU A 68 5.14 -16.97 -10.06
N LEU A 69 4.42 -16.35 -9.12
CA LEU A 69 3.62 -17.09 -8.13
C LEU A 69 2.45 -17.85 -8.76
N ALA A 70 1.83 -17.29 -9.81
CA ALA A 70 0.75 -17.96 -10.53
C ALA A 70 1.24 -19.23 -11.26
N LEU A 71 2.42 -19.17 -11.88
CA LEU A 71 3.05 -20.33 -12.55
C LEU A 71 3.45 -21.42 -11.55
N ALA A 72 4.02 -21.05 -10.41
CA ALA A 72 4.40 -22.02 -9.37
C ALA A 72 3.17 -22.71 -8.75
N ALA A 73 2.04 -22.02 -8.63
CA ALA A 73 0.81 -22.59 -8.08
C ALA A 73 0.18 -23.67 -8.98
N THR A 74 0.43 -23.61 -10.30
CA THR A 74 0.01 -24.64 -11.27
C THR A 74 0.88 -25.90 -11.22
N GLU A 75 2.10 -25.83 -10.68
CA GLU A 75 3.03 -26.95 -10.53
C GLU A 75 2.97 -27.58 -9.14
N ARG A 76 1.80 -27.62 -8.48
CA ARG A 76 1.68 -28.26 -7.16
C ARG A 76 2.13 -29.73 -7.29
N PRO A 77 3.22 -30.16 -6.64
CA PRO A 77 3.63 -31.56 -6.70
C PRO A 77 2.51 -32.41 -6.09
N ALA A 78 2.20 -33.55 -6.72
CA ALA A 78 1.17 -34.49 -6.25
C ALA A 78 1.45 -35.09 -4.86
N ASP A 79 2.57 -34.72 -4.24
CA ASP A 79 3.15 -35.35 -3.04
C ASP A 79 3.49 -34.32 -1.95
N ALA A 80 2.69 -33.25 -1.85
CA ALA A 80 2.80 -32.34 -0.70
C ALA A 80 2.45 -33.13 0.59
N PRO A 81 3.36 -33.22 1.58
CA PRO A 81 3.06 -33.94 2.81
C PRO A 81 1.90 -33.24 3.53
N GLU A 82 0.96 -34.03 4.08
CA GLU A 82 -0.12 -33.52 4.91
C GLU A 82 0.47 -32.61 6.00
N ALA A 83 -0.17 -31.46 6.22
CA ALA A 83 0.25 -30.45 7.18
C ALA A 83 0.18 -30.98 8.63
N GLY A 84 1.20 -31.74 9.02
CA GLY A 84 1.52 -32.16 10.38
C GLY A 84 2.88 -31.60 10.75
N ALA A 85 3.05 -30.28 10.67
CA ALA A 85 4.22 -29.61 11.22
C ALA A 85 3.87 -29.21 12.66
N GLU A 86 4.40 -29.95 13.63
CA GLU A 86 4.53 -29.51 15.02
C GLU A 86 5.01 -28.04 15.03
N PRO A 87 4.40 -27.15 15.83
CA PRO A 87 4.79 -25.75 15.87
C PRO A 87 6.21 -25.65 16.41
N VAL A 88 7.18 -25.44 15.50
CA VAL A 88 8.54 -25.08 15.87
C VAL A 88 8.48 -23.75 16.61
N ASP A 89 8.78 -23.78 17.91
CA ASP A 89 8.80 -22.61 18.77
C ASP A 89 9.88 -21.63 18.27
N GLN A 90 9.44 -20.62 17.53
CA GLN A 90 10.31 -19.57 16.98
C GLN A 90 10.91 -18.66 18.07
N LEU A 91 10.52 -18.82 19.34
CA LEU A 91 11.10 -18.07 20.45
C LEU A 91 12.44 -18.64 20.92
N SER A 92 12.86 -19.84 20.45
CA SER A 92 14.16 -20.41 20.79
C SER A 92 15.35 -19.79 20.03
N LEU A 93 15.07 -18.86 19.11
CA LEU A 93 16.06 -18.15 18.28
C LEU A 93 16.38 -16.74 18.80
N PHE A 94 15.80 -16.35 19.94
CA PHE A 94 16.09 -15.10 20.64
C PHE A 94 16.79 -15.36 21.97
#